data_AF-A0A943KZ40-F1
#
_entry.id   AF-A0A943KZ40-F1
#
_cell.length_a   1.000
_cell.length_b   1.000
_cell.length_c   1.000
_cell.angle_alpha   90.00
_cell.angle_beta   90.00
_cell.angle_gamma   90.00
#
_symmetry.space_group_name_H-M   'P 1'
#
loop_
_entity.id
_entity.type
_entity.pdbx_description
1 polymer ?
#
loop_
_entity_poly.entity_id
_entity_poly.type
_entity_poly.pdbx_seq_one_letter_code
_entity_poly.pdbx_strand_id
1 'polypeptide(L)'
;MRIYLIYYLIFINIISFLTMFVDKKKAIKRKWRIKENTLFLLSFIGGSIGVLLGIYSFRHKTKHIKFTLGIPLILLVQVLLFLFIIY
;
A
#
# COMPACT_ATOMS: atom_id res chain seq x y z
N MET A 1 -23.15 7.07 4.60
CA MET A 1 -21.85 7.70 4.26
C MET A 1 -20.65 6.85 4.71
N ARG A 2 -20.54 6.47 5.99
CA ARG A 2 -19.38 5.74 6.55
C ARG A 2 -19.13 4.35 5.95
N ILE A 3 -20.18 3.61 5.58
CA ILE A 3 -20.04 2.25 5.01
C ILE A 3 -19.34 2.25 3.65
N TYR A 4 -19.62 3.25 2.80
CA TYR A 4 -19.02 3.38 1.47
C TYR A 4 -17.51 3.64 1.55
N LEU A 5 -17.05 4.40 2.55
CA LEU A 5 -15.64 4.62 2.84
C LEU A 5 -14.91 3.32 3.19
N ILE A 6 -15.55 2.45 3.97
CA ILE A 6 -14.96 1.15 4.35
C ILE A 6 -14.82 0.26 3.12
N TYR A 7 -15.87 0.15 2.28
CA TYR A 7 -15.80 -0.61 1.03
C TYR A 7 -14.72 -0.07 0.07
N TYR A 8 -14.63 1.26 -0.07
CA TYR A 8 -13.58 1.89 -0.86
C TYR A 8 -12.18 1.55 -0.34
N LEU A 9 -11.96 1.65 0.98
CA LEU A 9 -10.69 1.31 1.62
C LEU A 9 -10.32 -0.17 1.43
N ILE A 10 -11.28 -1.09 1.54
CA ILE A 10 -11.04 -2.52 1.29
C ILE A 10 -10.60 -2.73 -0.17
N PHE A 11 -11.31 -2.11 -1.12
CA PHE A 11 -11.05 -2.28 -2.53
C PHE A 11 -9.66 -1.75 -2.94
N ILE A 12 -9.29 -0.55 -2.49
CA ILE A 12 -7.97 0.03 -2.81
C ILE A 12 -6.82 -0.76 -2.15
N ASN A 13 -7.03 -1.34 -0.97
CA ASN A 13 -6.04 -2.20 -0.32
C ASN A 13 -5.82 -3.51 -1.10
N ILE A 14 -6.89 -4.12 -1.63
CA ILE A 14 -6.77 -5.30 -2.50
C ILE A 14 -5.98 -4.96 -3.78
N ILE A 15 -6.30 -3.85 -4.45
CA ILE A 15 -5.57 -3.41 -5.65
C ILE A 15 -4.09 -3.18 -5.34
N SER A 16 -3.80 -2.56 -4.21
CA SER A 16 -2.43 -2.24 -3.79
C SER A 16 -1.62 -3.50 -3.49
N PHE A 17 -2.24 -4.48 -2.84
CA PHE A 17 -1.64 -5.79 -2.59
C PHE A 17 -1.36 -6.56 -3.90
N LEU A 18 -2.33 -6.58 -4.82
CA LEU A 18 -2.16 -7.21 -6.13
C LEU A 18 -1.07 -6.54 -6.96
N THR A 19 -0.94 -5.21 -6.88
CA THR A 19 0.13 -4.48 -7.55
C THR A 19 1.51 -4.91 -7.03
N MET A 20 1.64 -5.07 -5.71
CA MET A 20 2.84 -5.62 -5.06
C MET A 20 3.13 -7.07 -5.50
N PHE A 21 2.11 -7.90 -5.61
CA PHE A 21 2.26 -9.28 -6.12
C PHE A 21 2.75 -9.32 -7.57
N VAL A 22 2.18 -8.47 -8.43
CA VAL A 22 2.60 -8.34 -9.83
C VAL A 22 4.02 -7.81 -9.93
N ASP A 23 4.42 -6.87 -9.07
CA ASP A 23 5.81 -6.38 -9.02
C ASP A 23 6.79 -7.52 -8.69
N LYS A 24 6.48 -8.36 -7.69
CA LYS A 24 7.28 -9.55 -7.37
C LYS A 24 7.37 -10.50 -8.57
N LYS A 25 6.24 -10.79 -9.23
CA LYS A 25 6.20 -11.69 -10.39
C LYS A 25 7.00 -11.14 -11.57
N LYS A 26 6.99 -9.82 -11.79
CA LYS A 26 7.82 -9.14 -12.80
C LYS A 26 9.30 -9.20 -12.44
N ALA A 27 9.66 -9.03 -11.16
CA ALA A 27 11.04 -9.16 -10.69
C ALA A 27 11.60 -10.57 -10.92
N ILE A 28 10.79 -11.62 -10.69
CA ILE A 28 11.16 -13.01 -10.97
C ILE A 28 11.36 -13.24 -12.48
N LYS A 29 10.46 -12.70 -13.32
CA LYS A 29 10.53 -12.83 -14.78
C LYS A 29 11.56 -11.90 -15.44
N ARG A 30 12.41 -11.20 -14.67
CA ARG A 30 13.37 -10.18 -15.14
C ARG A 30 12.74 -9.11 -16.07
N LYS A 31 11.44 -8.83 -15.89
CA LYS A 31 10.74 -7.78 -16.63
C LYS A 31 10.87 -6.44 -15.90
N TRP A 32 10.55 -5.35 -16.60
CA TRP A 32 10.52 -4.01 -16.03
C TRP A 32 9.70 -3.96 -14.73
N ARG A 33 10.33 -3.50 -13.64
CA ARG A 33 9.73 -3.35 -12.32
C ARG A 33 8.78 -2.16 -12.28
N ILE A 34 7.79 -2.21 -11.39
CA ILE A 34 6.85 -1.10 -11.18
C ILE A 34 7.59 0.04 -10.48
N LYS A 35 7.34 1.28 -10.93
CA LYS A 35 7.94 2.48 -10.33
C LYS A 35 7.52 2.61 -8.88
N GLU A 36 8.48 2.97 -8.02
CA GLU A 36 8.24 3.14 -6.58
C GLU A 36 7.17 4.19 -6.31
N ASN A 37 7.16 5.27 -7.10
CA ASN A 37 6.16 6.33 -7.01
C ASN A 37 4.72 5.81 -7.15
N THR A 38 4.48 4.78 -7.97
CA THR A 38 3.13 4.21 -8.14
C THR A 38 2.64 3.52 -6.86
N LEU A 39 3.53 2.81 -6.17
CA LEU A 39 3.22 2.16 -4.89
C LEU A 39 2.99 3.20 -3.77
N PHE A 40 3.77 4.29 -3.77
CA PHE A 40 3.54 5.42 -2.88
C PHE A 40 2.20 6.12 -3.15
N LEU A 41 1.86 6.34 -4.42
CA LEU A 41 0.58 6.94 -4.81
C LEU A 41 -0.59 6.08 -4.34
N LEU A 42 -0.51 4.76 -4.57
CA LEU A 42 -1.53 3.81 -4.10
C LEU A 42 -1.68 3.84 -2.57
N SER A 43 -0.56 3.92 -1.86
CA SER A 43 -0.58 4.03 -0.40
C SER A 43 -1.24 5.33 0.07
N PHE A 44 -0.94 6.44 -0.60
CA PHE A 44 -1.49 7.76 -0.31
C PHE A 44 -3.01 7.81 -0.53
N ILE A 45 -3.52 7.16 -1.58
CA ILE A 45 -4.95 7.12 -1.90
C ILE A 45 -5.78 6.28 -0.92
N GLY A 46 -5.16 5.34 -0.17
CA GLY A 46 -5.87 4.48 0.77
C GLY A 46 -5.34 3.05 0.87
N GLY A 47 -4.38 2.69 0.02
CA GLY A 47 -3.83 1.35 -0.12
C GLY A 47 -2.66 1.01 0.80
N SER A 48 -2.37 1.84 1.80
CA SER A 48 -1.17 1.72 2.64
C SER A 48 -1.08 0.37 3.35
N ILE A 49 -2.20 -0.15 3.85
CA ILE A 49 -2.30 -1.48 4.48
C ILE A 49 -1.98 -2.58 3.46
N GLY A 50 -2.52 -2.51 2.25
CA GLY A 50 -2.29 -3.47 1.17
C GLY A 50 -0.84 -3.48 0.71
N VAL A 51 -0.19 -2.32 0.65
CA VAL A 51 1.25 -2.23 0.34
C VAL A 51 2.09 -2.79 1.48
N LEU A 52 1.79 -2.45 2.74
CA LEU A 52 2.47 -3.03 3.92
C LEU A 52 2.35 -4.56 3.95
N LEU A 53 1.14 -5.09 3.76
CA LEU A 53 0.91 -6.53 3.66
C LEU A 53 1.72 -7.14 2.51
N GLY A 54 1.79 -6.47 1.36
CA GLY A 54 2.62 -6.88 0.23
C GLY A 54 4.11 -6.97 0.62
N ILE A 55 4.65 -5.96 1.31
CA ILE A 55 6.05 -5.93 1.76
C ILE A 55 6.34 -7.13 2.67
N TYR A 56 5.50 -7.38 3.68
CA TYR A 56 5.69 -8.46 4.64
C TYR A 56 5.48 -9.85 4.02
N SER A 57 4.39 -10.02 3.26
CA SER A 57 4.02 -11.31 2.65
C SER A 57 5.02 -11.75 1.58
N PHE A 58 5.52 -10.80 0.79
CA PHE A 58 6.46 -11.11 -0.29
C PHE A 58 7.92 -10.98 0.12
N ARG A 59 8.21 -10.40 1.30
CA ARG A 59 9.54 -9.94 1.74
C ARG A 59 10.26 -9.15 0.64
N HIS A 60 9.47 -8.45 -0.19
CA HIS A 60 9.96 -7.72 -1.35
C HIS A 60 10.14 -6.26 -0.94
N LYS A 61 11.32 -5.69 -1.23
CA LYS A 61 11.69 -4.30 -0.90
C LYS A 61 11.72 -3.93 0.60
N THR A 62 11.94 -4.88 1.50
CA THR A 62 12.13 -4.62 2.95
C THR A 62 13.41 -3.84 3.30
N LYS A 63 14.41 -3.83 2.41
CA LYS A 63 15.67 -3.06 2.59
C LYS A 63 15.59 -1.60 2.15
N HIS A 64 14.52 -1.19 1.47
CA HIS A 64 14.38 0.21 1.06
C HIS A 64 13.74 1.00 2.19
N ILE A 65 14.56 1.78 2.91
CA ILE A 65 14.16 2.65 4.02
C ILE A 65 12.92 3.49 3.67
N LYS A 66 12.83 3.96 2.42
CA LYS A 66 11.66 4.69 1.92
C LYS A 66 10.35 3.92 2.11
N PHE A 67 10.34 2.62 1.82
CA PHE A 67 9.14 1.78 1.98
C PHE A 67 8.92 1.38 3.44
N THR A 68 9.99 1.03 4.15
CA THR A 68 9.90 0.53 5.53
C THR A 68 9.51 1.62 6.53
N LEU A 69 9.89 2.88 6.30
CA LEU A 69 9.47 4.03 7.13
C LEU A 69 8.33 4.82 6.50
N GLY A 70 8.37 5.06 5.18
CA GLY A 70 7.41 5.92 4.52
C GLY A 70 5.99 5.35 4.48
N ILE A 71 5.83 4.04 4.23
CA ILE A 71 4.49 3.42 4.20
C ILE A 71 3.82 3.42 5.59
N PRO A 72 4.48 2.99 6.69
CA PRO A 72 3.86 3.07 8.01
C PRO A 72 3.61 4.51 8.48
N LEU A 73 4.45 5.48 8.08
CA LEU A 73 4.17 6.89 8.36
C LEU A 73 2.89 7.38 7.67
N ILE A 74 2.71 7.03 6.38
CA ILE A 74 1.49 7.35 5.63
C ILE A 74 0.27 6.67 6.25
N LEU A 75 0.41 5.40 6.67
CA LEU A 75 -0.65 4.67 7.34
C LEU A 75 -1.05 5.35 8.66
N LEU A 76 -0.08 5.78 9.46
CA LEU A 76 -0.34 6.47 10.73
C LEU A 76 -1.13 7.76 10.51
N VAL A 77 -0.74 8.57 9.52
CA VAL A 77 -1.48 9.78 9.12
C VAL A 77 -2.91 9.44 8.63
N GLN A 78 -3.07 8.37 7.86
CA GLN A 78 -4.40 7.91 7.40
C GLN A 78 -5.29 7.46 8.56
N VAL A 79 -4.76 6.73 9.53
CA VAL A 79 -5.52 6.28 10.70
C VAL A 79 -5.96 7.48 11.55
N LEU A 80 -5.08 8.46 11.76
CA LEU A 80 -5.43 9.70 12.48
C LEU A 80 -6.54 10.48 11.75
N LEU A 81 -6.42 10.66 10.44
CA LEU A 81 -7.46 11.30 9.61
C LEU A 81 -8.79 10.55 9.68
N PHE A 82 -8.74 9.21 9.61
CA PHE A 82 -9.94 8.39 9.67
C PHE A 82 -10.63 8.46 11.04
N LEU A 83 -9.86 8.47 12.13
CA LEU A 83 -10.38 8.67 13.49
C LEU A 83 -11.00 10.06 13.64
N PHE A 84 -10.35 11.11 13.13
CA PHE A 84 -10.88 12.47 13.16
C PHE A 84 -12.18 12.63 12.36
N ILE A 85 -12.36 11.90 11.25
CA ILE A 85 -13.60 11.91 10.47
C ILE A 85 -14.72 11.10 11.14
N ILE A 86 -14.35 10.08 11.92
CA ILE A 86 -15.30 9.21 12.63
C ILE A 86 -15.78 9.80 13.95
N TYR A 87 -14.91 10.50 14.67
CA TYR A 87 -15.24 11.18 15.92
C TYR A 87 -15.93 12.51 15.63
#